data_AF-S0FXL2-F1
#
_entry.id   AF-S0FXL2-F1
#
_cell.length_a   1.000
_cell.length_b   1.000
_cell.length_c   1.000
_cell.angle_alpha   90.00
_cell.angle_beta   90.00
_cell.angle_gamma   90.00
#
_symmetry.space_group_name_H-M   'P 1'
#
loop_
_entity.id
_entity.type
_entity.pdbx_description
1 polymer ?
#
loop_
_entity_poly.entity_id
_entity_poly.type
_entity_poly.pdbx_seq_one_letter_code
_entity_poly.pdbx_strand_id
1 'polypeptide(L)'
;MGRCDSFVVETDVHFPTDINLLFDAVRKMIQIAAIISQGIGTSMWRQSAYNIKKFKRLYRIVQRLKHSTSKDEKKKAKKARQIMDAHKAYIELAEKYILKAKSTIEMMESSDIINAVRAQELQTYINFALWQIDLIKRRVLQDEKIPHRDKIFFNFRTSHGMDFKRQSRCYPRNWDCGYASWKTSMGLSCTTG
;
A
#
# COMPACT_ATOMS: atom_id res chain seq x y z
N MET A 1 51.91 -11.36 -4.03
CA MET A 1 50.93 -10.44 -3.42
C MET A 1 49.96 -10.03 -4.52
N GLY A 2 48.63 -10.12 -4.44
CA GLY A 2 47.75 -10.51 -3.34
C GLY A 2 46.51 -11.25 -3.87
N ARG A 3 45.87 -12.03 -2.99
CA ARG A 3 44.57 -12.65 -3.23
C ARG A 3 43.49 -11.60 -2.95
N CYS A 4 42.68 -11.30 -3.95
CA CYS A 4 41.43 -10.55 -3.76
C CYS A 4 40.34 -11.52 -3.30
N ASP A 5 40.17 -11.66 -1.99
CA ASP A 5 38.92 -12.20 -1.43
C ASP A 5 37.88 -11.08 -1.46
N SER A 6 37.09 -11.03 -2.53
CA SER A 6 35.83 -10.29 -2.50
C SER A 6 34.83 -11.11 -1.71
N PHE A 7 34.89 -11.00 -0.38
CA PHE A 7 33.81 -11.45 0.48
C PHE A 7 32.64 -10.49 0.25
N VAL A 8 31.69 -10.88 -0.62
CA VAL A 8 30.37 -10.28 -0.62
C VAL A 8 29.72 -10.74 0.66
N VAL A 9 29.92 -9.96 1.73
CA VAL A 9 29.03 -10.00 2.88
C VAL A 9 27.65 -9.80 2.29
N GLU A 10 26.76 -10.78 2.49
CA GLU A 10 25.33 -10.60 2.38
C GLU A 10 24.97 -9.44 3.32
N THR A 11 25.09 -8.23 2.79
CA THR A 11 24.51 -7.06 3.42
C THR A 11 23.04 -7.41 3.45
N ASP A 12 22.49 -7.53 4.65
CA ASP A 12 21.06 -7.53 4.89
C ASP A 12 20.54 -6.20 4.32
N VAL A 13 20.33 -6.20 2.99
CA VAL A 13 19.83 -5.06 2.24
C VAL A 13 18.48 -4.82 2.86
N HIS A 14 18.44 -3.83 3.74
CA HIS A 14 17.27 -3.49 4.53
C HIS A 14 16.14 -3.20 3.57
N PHE A 15 15.33 -4.22 3.31
CA PHE A 15 14.28 -4.17 2.31
C PHE A 15 13.34 -3.05 2.77
N PRO A 16 12.98 -2.09 1.90
CA PRO A 16 12.03 -1.06 2.27
C PRO A 16 10.80 -1.77 2.80
N THR A 17 10.50 -1.56 4.09
CA THR A 17 9.43 -2.28 4.77
C THR A 17 8.13 -2.05 3.99
N ASP A 18 7.30 -3.08 3.80
CA ASP A 18 6.06 -3.02 3.01
C ASP A 18 5.17 -1.79 3.36
N ILE A 19 5.24 -1.33 4.62
CA ILE A 19 4.58 -0.10 5.10
C ILE A 19 5.08 1.19 4.42
N ASN A 20 6.37 1.28 4.05
CA ASN A 20 6.97 2.39 3.31
C ASN A 20 6.44 2.39 1.88
N LEU A 21 6.43 1.22 1.25
CA LEU A 21 5.95 1.06 -0.13
C LEU A 21 4.46 1.38 -0.23
N LEU A 22 3.67 0.95 0.77
CA LEU A 22 2.26 1.36 0.88
C LEU A 22 2.12 2.88 1.06
N PHE A 23 3.00 3.51 1.86
CA PHE A 23 2.98 4.96 2.04
C PHE A 23 3.17 5.70 0.72
N ASP A 24 4.19 5.31 -0.06
CA ASP A 24 4.48 5.92 -1.34
C ASP A 24 3.39 5.68 -2.37
N ALA A 25 2.84 4.46 -2.43
CA ALA A 25 1.72 4.10 -3.29
C ALA A 25 0.50 5.00 -3.03
N VAL A 26 0.06 5.06 -1.78
CA VAL A 26 -1.14 5.85 -1.38
C VAL A 26 -0.89 7.34 -1.56
N ARG A 27 0.32 7.84 -1.25
CA ARG A 27 0.66 9.25 -1.47
C ARG A 27 0.54 9.61 -2.95
N LYS A 28 1.11 8.80 -3.84
CA LYS A 28 1.05 9.03 -5.29
C LYS A 28 -0.36 8.90 -5.84
N MET A 29 -1.09 7.87 -5.42
CA MET A 29 -2.51 7.69 -5.71
C MET A 29 -3.33 8.94 -5.36
N ILE A 30 -3.19 9.47 -4.14
CA ILE A 30 -3.92 10.68 -3.72
C ILE A 30 -3.53 11.90 -4.56
N GLN A 31 -2.25 12.04 -4.93
CA GLN A 31 -1.79 13.16 -5.77
C GLN A 31 -2.42 13.12 -7.17
N ILE A 32 -2.43 11.95 -7.81
CA ILE A 32 -3.01 11.78 -9.15
C ILE A 32 -4.53 11.96 -9.10
N ALA A 33 -5.21 11.35 -8.11
CA ALA A 33 -6.65 11.49 -7.94
C ALA A 33 -7.07 12.95 -7.70
N ALA A 34 -6.25 13.73 -7.00
CA ALA A 34 -6.49 15.16 -6.81
C ALA A 34 -6.35 15.97 -8.10
N ILE A 35 -5.39 15.62 -8.97
CA ILE A 35 -5.22 16.26 -10.28
C ILE A 35 -6.42 15.96 -11.18
N ILE A 36 -6.82 14.68 -11.26
CA ILE A 36 -8.00 14.27 -12.04
C ILE A 36 -9.25 15.00 -11.54
N SER A 37 -9.48 15.00 -10.22
CA SER A 37 -10.63 15.65 -9.58
C SER A 37 -10.73 17.13 -9.92
N GLN A 38 -9.60 17.85 -9.96
CA GLN A 38 -9.57 19.25 -10.41
C GLN A 38 -9.91 19.39 -11.89
N GLY A 39 -9.40 18.49 -12.74
CA GLY A 39 -9.68 18.48 -14.18
C GLY A 39 -11.16 18.28 -14.50
N ILE A 40 -11.85 17.42 -13.75
CA ILE A 40 -13.29 17.17 -13.91
C ILE A 40 -14.19 18.14 -13.10
N GLY A 41 -13.61 19.17 -12.47
CA GLY A 41 -14.37 20.17 -11.72
C GLY A 41 -14.96 19.71 -10.37
N THR A 42 -14.49 18.59 -9.81
CA THR A 42 -15.01 18.05 -8.55
C THR A 42 -14.17 18.51 -7.35
N SER A 43 -14.80 18.70 -6.19
CA SER A 43 -14.12 19.08 -4.95
C SER A 43 -13.73 17.88 -4.07
N MET A 44 -13.87 16.64 -4.56
CA MET A 44 -13.67 15.42 -3.78
C MET A 44 -12.31 15.37 -3.06
N TRP A 45 -11.25 15.84 -3.72
CA TRP A 45 -9.88 15.77 -3.20
C TRP A 45 -9.33 17.12 -2.71
N ARG A 46 -10.20 18.09 -2.39
CA ARG A 46 -9.78 19.41 -1.88
C ARG A 46 -8.88 19.32 -0.64
N GLN A 47 -9.06 18.30 0.18
CA GLN A 47 -8.27 18.03 1.39
C GLN A 47 -7.14 17.00 1.18
N SER A 48 -6.69 16.76 -0.05
CA SER A 48 -5.64 15.77 -0.38
C SER A 48 -4.36 15.94 0.46
N ALA A 49 -3.88 17.17 0.65
CA ALA A 49 -2.71 17.46 1.47
C ALA A 49 -2.91 17.07 2.94
N TYR A 50 -4.10 17.33 3.50
CA TYR A 50 -4.46 16.88 4.85
C TYR A 50 -4.53 15.36 4.94
N ASN A 51 -5.12 14.70 3.95
CA ASN A 51 -5.22 13.23 3.88
C ASN A 51 -3.85 12.56 3.86
N ILE A 52 -2.91 13.08 3.07
CA ILE A 52 -1.52 12.61 3.02
C ILE A 52 -0.83 12.82 4.38
N LYS A 53 -0.99 13.98 5.02
CA LYS A 53 -0.43 14.24 6.37
C LYS A 53 -1.02 13.31 7.42
N LYS A 54 -2.34 13.04 7.37
CA LYS A 54 -3.02 12.07 8.24
C LYS A 54 -2.46 10.67 8.06
N PHE A 55 -2.29 10.23 6.81
CA PHE A 55 -1.71 8.93 6.50
C PHE A 55 -0.25 8.81 6.96
N LYS A 56 0.55 9.86 6.73
CA LYS A 56 1.94 9.93 7.16
C LYS A 56 2.09 9.81 8.68
N ARG A 57 1.15 10.34 9.47
CA ARG A 57 1.15 10.18 10.93
C ARG A 57 1.01 8.71 11.35
N LEU A 58 0.05 7.97 10.76
CA LEU A 58 -0.11 6.54 11.03
C LEU A 58 1.12 5.75 10.61
N TYR A 59 1.65 6.03 9.42
CA TYR A 59 2.91 5.46 8.95
C TYR A 59 4.05 5.65 9.97
N ARG A 60 4.25 6.86 10.52
CA ARG A 60 5.28 7.14 11.53
C ARG A 60 5.02 6.47 12.88
N ILE A 61 3.76 6.16 13.21
CA ILE A 61 3.44 5.37 14.41
C ILE A 61 3.89 3.94 14.17
N VAL A 62 3.42 3.32 13.08
CA VAL A 62 3.75 1.94 12.70
C VAL A 62 5.26 1.75 12.59
N GLN A 63 5.97 2.65 11.90
CA GLN A 63 7.42 2.59 11.71
C GLN A 63 8.22 2.58 13.04
N ARG A 64 7.71 3.25 14.08
CA ARG A 64 8.41 3.36 15.37
C ARG A 64 8.06 2.24 16.34
N LEU A 65 6.97 1.51 16.11
CA LEU A 65 6.57 0.43 16.99
C LEU A 65 7.51 -0.77 16.79
N LYS A 66 8.09 -1.23 17.89
CA LYS A 66 8.95 -2.42 17.94
C LYS A 66 8.40 -3.40 18.97
N HIS A 67 8.66 -4.69 18.74
CA HIS A 67 8.34 -5.73 19.71
C HIS A 67 9.06 -5.47 21.04
N SER A 68 8.43 -5.90 22.14
CA SER A 68 9.05 -5.80 23.46
C SER A 68 10.11 -6.87 23.63
N THR A 69 11.27 -6.49 24.17
CA THR A 69 12.35 -7.40 24.58
C THR A 69 12.25 -7.83 26.05
N SER A 70 11.20 -7.40 26.77
CA SER A 70 11.01 -7.72 28.18
C SER A 70 10.76 -9.21 28.39
N LYS A 71 11.21 -9.79 29.51
CA LYS A 71 10.89 -11.18 29.91
C LYS A 71 9.45 -11.36 30.41
N ASP A 72 8.74 -10.25 30.67
CA ASP A 72 7.36 -10.26 31.15
C ASP A 72 6.38 -10.48 29.98
N GLU A 73 5.73 -11.64 29.99
CA GLU A 73 4.77 -12.05 28.96
C GLU A 73 3.57 -11.10 28.83
N LYS A 74 3.12 -10.47 29.93
CA LYS A 74 2.03 -9.48 29.86
C LYS A 74 2.46 -8.23 29.09
N LYS A 75 3.70 -7.78 29.28
CA LYS A 75 4.27 -6.63 28.55
C LYS A 75 4.49 -6.96 27.06
N LYS A 76 4.95 -8.17 26.74
CA LYS A 76 5.06 -8.65 25.35
C LYS A 76 3.69 -8.68 24.66
N ALA A 77 2.70 -9.31 25.28
CA ALA A 77 1.36 -9.44 24.72
C ALA A 77 0.69 -8.07 24.51
N LYS A 78 0.79 -7.16 25.49
CA LYS A 78 0.28 -5.78 25.34
C LYS A 78 0.95 -5.07 24.17
N LYS A 79 2.27 -5.26 23.99
CA LYS A 79 2.99 -4.59 22.91
C LYS A 79 2.67 -5.16 21.53
N ALA A 80 2.49 -6.47 21.42
CA ALA A 80 2.04 -7.13 20.21
C ALA A 80 0.66 -6.62 19.77
N ARG A 81 -0.31 -6.50 20.70
CA ARG A 81 -1.62 -5.91 20.40
C ARG A 81 -1.50 -4.47 19.87
N GLN A 82 -0.69 -3.63 20.50
CA GLN A 82 -0.46 -2.26 20.03
C GLN A 82 0.11 -2.19 18.60
N ILE A 83 1.00 -3.13 18.24
CA ILE A 83 1.55 -3.24 16.88
C ILE A 83 0.43 -3.61 15.90
N MET A 84 -0.35 -4.65 16.22
CA MET A 84 -1.47 -5.09 15.38
C MET A 84 -2.49 -3.97 15.17
N ASP A 85 -2.91 -3.29 16.23
CA ASP A 85 -3.92 -2.23 16.17
C ASP A 85 -3.42 -1.04 15.33
N ALA A 86 -2.14 -0.67 15.46
CA ALA A 86 -1.56 0.39 14.64
C ALA A 86 -1.51 0.02 13.14
N HIS A 87 -1.17 -1.23 12.82
CA HIS A 87 -1.20 -1.71 11.44
C HIS A 87 -2.61 -1.78 10.87
N LYS A 88 -3.60 -2.23 11.65
CA LYS A 88 -5.01 -2.23 11.26
C LYS A 88 -5.49 -0.82 10.92
N ALA A 89 -5.28 0.14 11.83
CA ALA A 89 -5.66 1.54 11.59
C ALA A 89 -4.98 2.13 10.35
N TYR A 90 -3.72 1.76 10.10
CA TYR A 90 -2.98 2.18 8.90
C TYR A 90 -3.59 1.59 7.62
N ILE A 91 -3.87 0.29 7.61
CA ILE A 91 -4.50 -0.40 6.47
C ILE A 91 -5.91 0.15 6.20
N GLU A 92 -6.77 0.25 7.22
CA GLU A 92 -8.13 0.74 7.07
C GLU A 92 -8.18 2.15 6.45
N LEU A 93 -7.24 3.02 6.81
CA LEU A 93 -7.16 4.34 6.22
C LEU A 93 -6.69 4.30 4.75
N ALA A 94 -5.76 3.40 4.41
CA ALA A 94 -5.35 3.17 3.03
C ALA A 94 -6.52 2.68 2.16
N GLU A 95 -7.29 1.71 2.66
CA GLU A 95 -8.47 1.15 1.98
C GLU A 95 -9.53 2.23 1.71
N LYS A 96 -9.79 3.11 2.69
CA LYS A 96 -10.69 4.25 2.50
C LYS A 96 -10.25 5.17 1.36
N TYR A 97 -8.95 5.43 1.23
CA TYR A 97 -8.43 6.24 0.12
C TYR A 97 -8.47 5.51 -1.21
N ILE A 98 -8.25 4.20 -1.23
CA ILE A 98 -8.36 3.38 -2.45
C ILE A 98 -9.80 3.41 -2.98
N LEU A 99 -10.80 3.20 -2.11
CA LEU A 99 -12.21 3.28 -2.50
C LEU A 99 -12.55 4.65 -3.10
N LYS A 100 -12.11 5.71 -2.43
CA LYS A 100 -12.32 7.08 -2.93
C LYS A 100 -11.63 7.33 -4.28
N ALA A 101 -10.45 6.75 -4.49
CA ALA A 101 -9.72 6.86 -5.76
C ALA A 101 -10.42 6.10 -6.89
N LYS A 102 -10.97 4.90 -6.62
CA LYS A 102 -11.82 4.16 -7.57
C LYS A 102 -13.03 4.97 -7.99
N SER A 103 -13.75 5.57 -7.03
CA SER A 103 -14.88 6.46 -7.35
C SER A 103 -14.48 7.68 -8.18
N THR A 104 -13.22 8.14 -8.07
CA THR A 104 -12.73 9.26 -8.91
C THR A 104 -12.57 8.83 -10.37
N ILE A 105 -12.14 7.58 -10.62
CA ILE A 105 -12.06 7.01 -11.97
C ILE A 105 -13.47 6.83 -12.54
N GLU A 106 -14.42 6.35 -11.73
CA GLU A 106 -15.81 6.14 -12.15
C GLU A 106 -16.55 7.44 -12.54
N MET A 107 -16.19 8.56 -11.92
CA MET A 107 -16.78 9.88 -12.24
C MET A 107 -16.20 10.54 -13.49
N MET A 108 -15.18 9.96 -14.12
CA MET A 108 -14.60 10.52 -15.33
C MET A 108 -15.43 10.19 -16.56
N GLU A 109 -15.59 11.18 -17.44
CA GLU A 109 -16.13 10.96 -18.78
C GLU A 109 -15.09 10.29 -19.70
N SER A 110 -15.57 9.42 -20.60
CA SER A 110 -14.73 8.64 -21.52
C SER A 110 -14.04 9.48 -22.60
N SER A 111 -14.47 10.73 -22.81
CA SER A 111 -13.97 11.64 -23.85
C SER A 111 -12.70 12.40 -23.44
N ASP A 112 -12.34 12.43 -22.15
CA ASP A 112 -11.17 13.17 -21.65
C ASP A 112 -9.89 12.33 -21.77
N ILE A 113 -9.22 12.45 -22.92
CA ILE A 113 -7.99 11.72 -23.25
C ILE A 113 -6.87 12.00 -22.22
N ILE A 114 -6.74 13.24 -21.74
CA ILE A 114 -5.67 13.63 -20.81
C ILE A 114 -5.90 12.95 -19.46
N ASN A 115 -7.12 13.01 -18.94
CA ASN A 115 -7.44 12.35 -17.68
C ASN A 115 -7.49 10.82 -17.83
N ALA A 116 -7.82 10.27 -19.01
CA ALA A 116 -7.77 8.83 -19.25
C ALA A 116 -6.37 8.23 -19.02
N VAL A 117 -5.30 8.90 -19.48
CA VAL A 117 -3.92 8.47 -19.21
C VAL A 117 -3.62 8.52 -17.70
N ARG A 118 -4.05 9.58 -17.01
CA ARG A 118 -3.89 9.71 -15.56
C ARG A 118 -4.69 8.67 -14.78
N ALA A 119 -5.86 8.27 -15.28
CA ALA A 119 -6.68 7.22 -14.67
C ALA A 119 -6.00 5.85 -14.75
N GLN A 120 -5.32 5.55 -15.86
CA GLN A 120 -4.49 4.33 -15.97
C GLN A 120 -3.32 4.34 -14.98
N GLU A 121 -2.66 5.49 -14.82
CA GLU A 121 -1.61 5.66 -13.81
C GLU A 121 -2.18 5.51 -12.39
N LEU A 122 -3.33 6.13 -12.11
CA LEU A 122 -4.03 6.01 -10.84
C LEU A 122 -4.40 4.55 -10.52
N GLN A 123 -4.93 3.82 -11.50
CA GLN A 123 -5.28 2.41 -11.38
C GLN A 123 -4.05 1.55 -11.06
N THR A 124 -2.89 1.86 -11.67
CA THR A 124 -1.62 1.20 -11.36
C THR A 124 -1.25 1.38 -9.89
N TYR A 125 -1.34 2.60 -9.36
CA TYR A 125 -1.06 2.86 -7.94
C TYR A 125 -2.10 2.27 -7.00
N ILE A 126 -3.37 2.20 -7.38
CA ILE A 126 -4.42 1.49 -6.63
C ILE A 126 -4.05 0.01 -6.50
N ASN A 127 -3.71 -0.65 -7.62
CA ASN A 127 -3.35 -2.06 -7.61
C ASN A 127 -2.10 -2.31 -6.77
N PHE A 128 -1.10 -1.43 -6.86
CA PHE A 128 0.11 -1.52 -6.05
C PHE A 128 -0.19 -1.35 -4.54
N ALA A 129 -1.05 -0.40 -4.17
CA ALA A 129 -1.46 -0.21 -2.77
C ALA A 129 -2.23 -1.43 -2.24
N LEU A 130 -3.13 -2.02 -3.03
CA LEU A 130 -3.86 -3.24 -2.68
C LEU A 130 -2.91 -4.42 -2.44
N TRP A 131 -1.92 -4.59 -3.32
CA TRP A 131 -0.91 -5.64 -3.16
C TRP A 131 -0.12 -5.48 -1.86
N GLN A 132 0.30 -4.25 -1.54
CA GLN A 132 1.02 -4.00 -0.28
C GLN A 132 0.16 -4.20 0.96
N ILE A 133 -1.13 -3.86 0.89
CA ILE A 133 -2.08 -4.15 1.97
C ILE A 133 -2.14 -5.66 2.22
N ASP A 134 -2.24 -6.47 1.15
CA ASP A 134 -2.25 -7.93 1.26
C ASP A 134 -1.00 -8.44 1.97
N LEU A 135 0.19 -8.01 1.53
CA LEU A 135 1.45 -8.41 2.18
C LEU A 135 1.51 -8.03 3.66
N ILE A 136 1.09 -6.81 4.01
CA ILE A 136 1.08 -6.37 5.42
C ILE A 136 0.08 -7.20 6.23
N LYS A 137 -1.11 -7.50 5.68
CA LYS A 137 -2.10 -8.35 6.36
C LYS A 137 -1.54 -9.74 6.61
N ARG A 138 -0.91 -10.36 5.61
CA ARG A 138 -0.27 -11.69 5.75
C ARG A 138 0.85 -11.68 6.80
N ARG A 139 1.70 -10.65 6.79
CA ARG A 139 2.81 -10.52 7.75
C ARG A 139 2.35 -10.25 9.18
N VAL A 140 1.37 -9.37 9.37
CA VAL A 140 1.03 -8.84 10.70
C VAL A 140 -0.14 -9.57 11.34
N LEU A 141 -1.10 -10.05 10.55
CA LEU A 141 -2.32 -10.69 11.06
C LEU A 141 -2.26 -12.21 11.04
N GLN A 142 -1.46 -12.80 10.14
CA GLN A 142 -1.36 -14.25 9.99
C GLN A 142 -0.01 -14.82 10.45
N ASP A 143 0.91 -13.97 10.90
CA ASP A 143 2.28 -14.33 11.32
C ASP A 143 3.04 -15.18 10.27
N GLU A 144 2.66 -15.07 8.99
CA GLU A 144 3.24 -15.85 7.90
C GLU A 144 4.63 -15.33 7.53
N LYS A 145 5.63 -16.21 7.57
CA LYS A 145 6.97 -15.92 7.07
C LYS A 145 6.98 -16.05 5.54
N ILE A 146 6.86 -14.92 4.85
CA ILE A 146 6.83 -14.89 3.37
C ILE A 146 8.14 -15.45 2.82
N PRO A 147 8.10 -16.51 1.98
CA PRO A 147 9.30 -17.04 1.33
C PRO A 147 9.97 -15.98 0.45
N HIS A 148 11.30 -15.89 0.47
CA HIS A 148 12.10 -14.88 -0.25
C HIS A 148 11.74 -14.74 -1.74
N ARG A 149 11.21 -15.81 -2.35
CA ARG A 149 10.84 -15.92 -3.77
C ARG A 149 9.59 -15.12 -4.20
N ASP A 150 8.78 -14.62 -3.26
CA ASP A 150 7.54 -13.88 -3.56
C ASP A 150 7.68 -12.36 -3.35
N LYS A 151 8.90 -11.87 -3.07
CA LYS A 151 9.20 -10.44 -2.98
C LYS A 151 9.18 -9.80 -4.38
N ILE A 152 8.14 -9.05 -4.69
CA ILE A 152 8.14 -8.18 -5.89
C ILE A 152 8.85 -6.87 -5.51
N PHE A 153 9.94 -6.57 -6.20
CA PHE A 153 10.72 -5.34 -6.03
C PHE A 153 10.16 -4.25 -6.95
N PHE A 154 9.61 -3.18 -6.37
CA PHE A 154 9.21 -2.00 -7.12
C PHE A 154 10.30 -0.93 -6.97
N ASN A 155 11.20 -0.83 -7.97
CA ASN A 155 12.21 0.22 -8.00
C ASN A 155 11.61 1.51 -8.55
N PHE A 156 11.30 2.46 -7.68
CA PHE A 156 10.99 3.83 -8.08
C PHE A 156 12.29 4.57 -8.41
N ARG A 157 12.80 4.45 -9.65
CA ARG A 157 13.91 5.31 -10.09
C ARG A 157 13.36 6.67 -10.53
N THR A 158 13.93 7.72 -9.98
CA THR A 158 13.58 9.11 -10.26
C THR A 158 13.90 9.46 -11.72
N SER A 159 12.91 10.06 -12.38
CA SER A 159 12.95 10.68 -13.71
C SER A 159 12.70 9.69 -14.86
N HIS A 160 11.50 9.80 -15.45
CA HIS A 160 11.00 9.14 -16.68
C HIS A 160 10.48 7.70 -16.52
N GLY A 161 9.16 7.56 -16.39
CA GLY A 161 8.42 6.32 -16.65
C GLY A 161 8.44 5.26 -15.54
N MET A 162 7.33 4.52 -15.38
CA MET A 162 7.34 3.22 -14.71
C MET A 162 7.91 2.20 -15.70
N ASP A 163 9.12 1.69 -15.46
CA ASP A 163 9.66 0.56 -16.24
C ASP A 163 9.28 -0.76 -15.55
N PHE A 164 8.37 -1.50 -16.16
CA PHE A 164 7.89 -2.78 -15.69
C PHE A 164 8.85 -3.86 -16.18
N LYS A 165 9.95 -4.11 -15.44
CA LYS A 165 10.80 -5.26 -15.76
C LYS A 165 10.02 -6.56 -15.56
N ARG A 166 9.54 -7.10 -16.68
CA ARG A 166 8.83 -8.36 -16.81
C ARG A 166 9.74 -9.50 -16.38
N GLN A 167 9.59 -9.99 -15.16
CA GLN A 167 10.03 -11.32 -14.77
C GLN A 167 8.81 -12.11 -14.33
N SER A 168 8.23 -12.83 -15.30
CA SER A 168 7.45 -14.07 -15.15
C SER A 168 6.65 -14.27 -13.85
N ARG A 169 5.70 -13.38 -13.54
CA ARG A 169 4.49 -13.75 -12.81
C ARG A 169 3.40 -12.71 -13.01
N CYS A 170 2.27 -13.19 -13.54
CA CYS A 170 1.14 -12.42 -14.01
C CYS A 170 0.54 -11.56 -12.88
N TYR A 171 0.31 -10.27 -13.13
CA TYR A 171 -0.84 -9.59 -12.52
C TYR A 171 -2.09 -10.34 -12.98
N PRO A 172 -2.94 -10.88 -12.09
CA PRO A 172 -4.23 -11.39 -12.52
C PRO A 172 -5.03 -10.19 -13.01
N ARG A 173 -5.39 -10.20 -14.30
CA ARG A 173 -6.07 -9.07 -14.97
C ARG A 173 -7.45 -8.75 -14.36
N ASN A 174 -8.00 -9.62 -13.51
CA ASN A 174 -9.24 -9.42 -12.77
C ASN A 174 -9.02 -9.71 -11.28
N TRP A 175 -8.89 -8.67 -10.43
CA TRP A 175 -8.77 -8.79 -8.96
C TRP A 175 -10.00 -8.29 -8.19
N ASP A 176 -11.11 -8.01 -8.88
CA ASP A 176 -12.35 -7.57 -8.20
C ASP A 176 -13.02 -8.67 -7.35
N CYS A 177 -12.67 -9.96 -7.53
CA CYS A 177 -13.27 -11.06 -6.77
C CYS A 177 -12.71 -11.27 -5.36
N GLY A 178 -11.49 -10.81 -5.04
CA GLY A 178 -10.83 -11.13 -3.76
C GLY A 178 -11.31 -10.28 -2.57
N TYR A 179 -11.67 -9.02 -2.83
CA TYR A 179 -12.05 -8.06 -1.78
C TYR A 179 -13.48 -8.26 -1.25
N ALA A 180 -14.38 -8.79 -2.07
CA ALA A 180 -15.77 -9.05 -1.70
C ALA A 180 -15.91 -10.18 -0.66
N SER A 181 -15.02 -11.19 -0.71
CA SER A 181 -15.07 -12.36 0.17
C SER A 181 -14.77 -12.02 1.65
N TRP A 182 -13.95 -10.98 1.91
CA TRP A 182 -13.57 -10.63 3.29
C TRP A 182 -14.59 -9.75 4.04
N LYS A 183 -15.47 -9.01 3.35
CA LYS A 183 -16.56 -8.27 4.02
C LYS A 183 -17.57 -9.22 4.66
N THR A 184 -17.81 -10.38 4.04
CA THR A 184 -18.76 -11.39 4.53
C THR A 184 -18.29 -12.05 5.83
N SER A 185 -16.98 -12.16 6.05
CA SER A 185 -16.40 -12.79 7.25
C SER A 185 -16.34 -11.89 8.49
N MET A 186 -16.63 -10.58 8.37
CA MET A 186 -16.62 -9.63 9.50
C MET A 186 -18.02 -9.13 9.91
N GLY A 187 -19.11 -9.69 9.38
CA GLY A 187 -20.46 -9.43 9.88
C GLY A 187 -20.92 -7.97 9.79
N LEU A 188 -20.33 -7.17 8.90
CA LEU A 188 -20.81 -5.80 8.61
C LEU A 188 -21.83 -5.87 7.48
N SER A 189 -23.11 -5.99 7.86
CA SER A 189 -24.23 -5.89 6.93
C SER A 189 -24.28 -4.47 6.34
N CYS A 190 -24.02 -4.36 5.04
CA CYS A 190 -24.52 -3.24 4.26
C CYS A 190 -26.01 -3.46 4.06
N THR A 191 -26.84 -2.75 4.82
CA THR A 191 -28.23 -2.51 4.45
C THR A 191 -28.22 -1.55 3.26
N THR A 192 -28.41 -2.09 2.06
CA THR A 192 -28.82 -1.32 0.87
C THR A 192 -30.26 -0.85 1.08
N GLY A 193 -30.44 0.47 1.06
CA GLY A 193 -31.71 1.16 0.82
C GLY A 193 -31.46 2.19 -0.27
#